data_AF-A0A7C9EXN3-F1
#
_entry.id   AF-A0A7C9EXN3-F1
#
_cell.length_a   1.000
_cell.length_b   1.000
_cell.length_c   1.000
_cell.angle_alpha   90.00
_cell.angle_beta   90.00
_cell.angle_gamma   90.00
#
_symmetry.space_group_name_H-M   'P 1'
#
loop_
_entity.id
_entity.type
_entity.pdbx_description
1 polymer ?
#
loop_
_entity_poly.entity_id
_entity_poly.type
_entity_poly.pdbx_seq_one_letter_code
_entity_poly.pdbx_strand_id
1 'polypeptide(L)'
;FRVVPFTLFELQSKWIAGILSGRASLPSKENMMEEVELFYSKLKAAGIPKHYTHRLAEQQFEYDDWLAAESGSPPVEEWRKKMYFATGANRKIRPETYRDEWDDDELILQAHEDFLQYLPTQGSPLIAPAL
;
A
#
# COMPACT_ATOMS: atom_id res chain seq x y z
N PHE A 1 5.43 7.68 10.61
CA PHE A 1 5.07 6.63 9.63
C PHE A 1 3.56 6.68 9.41
N ARG A 2 3.06 6.78 8.16
CA ARG A 2 1.63 6.80 7.82
C ARG A 2 1.43 6.03 6.53
N VAL A 3 1.03 4.76 6.65
CA VAL A 3 0.86 3.82 5.54
C VAL A 3 -0.27 2.81 5.83
N VAL A 4 -0.73 2.07 4.82
CA VAL A 4 -1.46 0.80 4.96
C VAL A 4 -0.41 -0.32 5.03
N PRO A 5 -0.11 -0.85 6.23
CA PRO A 5 1.14 -1.58 6.45
C PRO A 5 1.20 -2.93 5.72
N PHE A 6 0.10 -3.69 5.68
CA PHE A 6 0.14 -5.05 5.14
C PHE A 6 0.39 -5.08 3.63
N THR A 7 -0.32 -4.25 2.86
CA THR A 7 -0.09 -4.11 1.41
C THR A 7 1.35 -3.68 1.11
N LEU A 8 1.85 -2.69 1.86
CA LEU A 8 3.22 -2.21 1.70
C LEU A 8 4.27 -3.31 2.00
N PHE A 9 4.13 -4.01 3.13
CA PHE A 9 5.11 -5.03 3.52
C PHE A 9 5.08 -6.25 2.60
N GLU A 10 3.91 -6.62 2.09
CA GLU A 10 3.79 -7.65 1.07
C GLU A 10 4.57 -7.25 -0.20
N LEU A 11 4.35 -6.04 -0.72
CA LEU A 11 5.02 -5.58 -1.93
C LEU A 11 6.53 -5.41 -1.76
N GLN A 12 6.98 -4.83 -0.63
CA GLN A 12 8.40 -4.73 -0.30
C GLN A 12 9.07 -6.10 -0.20
N SER A 13 8.42 -7.07 0.45
CA SER A 13 8.98 -8.42 0.59
C SER A 13 9.03 -9.16 -0.74
N LYS A 14 8.01 -9.03 -1.61
CA LYS A 14 8.03 -9.59 -2.97
C LYS A 14 9.14 -8.99 -3.82
N TRP A 15 9.33 -7.67 -3.79
CA TRP A 15 10.39 -6.99 -4.53
C TRP A 15 11.79 -7.44 -4.06
N ILE A 16 12.03 -7.45 -2.74
CA ILE A 16 13.29 -7.92 -2.16
C ILE A 16 13.55 -9.38 -2.54
N ALA A 17 12.55 -10.25 -2.43
CA ALA A 17 12.68 -11.65 -2.84
C ALA A 17 12.99 -11.78 -4.34
N GLY A 18 12.39 -10.92 -5.18
CA GLY A 18 12.67 -10.84 -6.62
C GLY A 18 14.13 -10.48 -6.92
N ILE A 19 14.70 -9.51 -6.18
CA ILE A 19 16.12 -9.14 -6.27
C ILE A 19 17.00 -10.31 -5.85
N LEU A 20 16.73 -10.91 -4.68
CA LEU A 20 17.53 -12.02 -4.16
C LEU A 20 17.46 -13.27 -5.05
N SER A 21 16.36 -13.48 -5.77
CA SER A 21 16.22 -14.58 -6.74
C SER A 21 16.77 -14.26 -8.13
N GLY A 22 17.29 -13.05 -8.37
CA GLY A 22 17.76 -12.61 -9.69
C GLY A 22 16.65 -12.37 -10.73
N ARG A 23 15.39 -12.25 -10.30
CA ARG A 23 14.25 -11.88 -11.16
C ARG A 23 14.14 -10.38 -11.38
N ALA A 24 14.69 -9.59 -10.47
CA ALA A 24 14.84 -8.14 -10.59
C ALA A 24 16.31 -7.76 -10.34
N SER A 25 16.75 -6.64 -10.91
CA SER A 25 18.10 -6.12 -10.71
C SER A 25 18.06 -4.78 -10.00
N LEU A 26 18.96 -4.57 -9.04
CA LEU A 26 19.18 -3.24 -8.50
C LEU A 26 20.01 -2.38 -9.48
N PRO A 27 19.83 -1.05 -9.46
CA PRO A 27 20.77 -0.13 -10.08
C PRO A 27 22.18 -0.28 -9.50
N SER A 28 23.17 0.38 -10.12
CA SER A 28 24.50 0.49 -9.53
C SER A 28 24.45 1.18 -8.17
N LYS A 29 25.47 0.94 -7.34
CA LYS A 29 25.58 1.59 -6.04
C LYS A 29 25.60 3.11 -6.17
N GLU A 30 26.29 3.61 -7.18
CA GLU A 30 26.42 5.04 -7.49
C GLU A 30 25.05 5.64 -7.79
N ASN A 31 24.27 5.02 -8.68
CA ASN A 31 22.94 5.50 -9.05
C ASN A 31 21.98 5.48 -7.84
N MET A 32 21.99 4.42 -7.04
CA MET A 32 21.17 4.35 -5.82
C MET A 32 21.51 5.48 -4.83
N MET A 33 22.80 5.80 -4.68
CA MET A 33 23.22 6.90 -3.82
C MET A 33 22.82 8.27 -4.38
N GLU A 34 22.97 8.47 -5.69
CA GLU A 34 22.53 9.71 -6.35
C GLU A 34 21.03 9.96 -6.19
N GLU A 35 20.20 8.91 -6.33
CA GLU A 35 18.75 9.01 -6.11
C GLU A 35 18.40 9.38 -4.67
N VAL A 36 19.08 8.79 -3.68
CA VAL A 36 18.87 9.10 -2.26
C VAL A 36 19.29 10.55 -1.93
N GLU A 37 20.42 11.01 -2.46
CA GLU A 37 20.88 12.39 -2.27
C GLU A 37 19.93 13.40 -2.95
N LEU A 38 19.43 13.06 -4.14
CA LEU A 38 18.41 13.86 -4.83
C LEU A 38 17.12 13.92 -4.00
N PHE A 39 16.68 12.80 -3.43
CA PHE A 39 15.52 12.75 -2.54
C PHE A 39 15.70 13.65 -1.31
N TYR A 40 16.82 13.54 -0.60
CA TYR A 40 17.11 14.42 0.54
C TYR A 40 17.19 15.90 0.15
N SER A 41 17.74 16.20 -1.03
CA SER A 41 17.80 17.57 -1.57
C SER A 41 16.40 18.12 -1.84
N LYS A 42 15.48 17.30 -2.40
CA LYS A 42 14.06 17.66 -2.58
C LYS A 42 13.38 17.94 -1.24
N LEU A 43 13.57 17.08 -0.23
CA LEU A 43 13.00 17.28 1.11
C LEU A 43 13.51 18.59 1.74
N LYS A 44 14.83 18.86 1.64
CA LYS A 44 15.45 20.08 2.15
C LYS A 44 14.90 21.32 1.46
N ALA A 45 14.79 21.30 0.13
CA ALA A 45 14.25 22.41 -0.66
C ALA A 45 12.77 22.69 -0.32
N ALA A 46 11.99 21.64 -0.04
CA ALA A 46 10.60 21.75 0.40
C ALA A 46 10.44 22.11 1.90
N GLY A 47 11.54 22.29 2.64
CA GLY A 47 11.52 22.59 4.07
C GLY A 47 10.99 21.44 4.94
N ILE A 48 11.00 20.21 4.44
CA ILE A 48 10.47 19.03 5.15
C ILE A 48 11.50 18.55 6.19
N PRO A 49 11.13 18.46 7.48
CA PRO A 49 12.02 17.94 8.52
C PRO A 49 12.48 16.50 8.28
N LYS A 50 13.72 16.17 8.66
CA LYS A 50 14.32 14.83 8.50
C LYS A 50 13.50 13.70 9.13
N HIS A 51 12.75 13.95 10.20
CA HIS A 51 11.92 12.91 10.84
C HIS A 51 10.70 12.50 9.99
N TYR A 52 10.39 13.23 8.91
CA TYR A 52 9.38 12.87 7.93
C TYR A 52 9.93 12.16 6.68
N THR A 53 11.24 11.85 6.62
CA THR A 53 11.89 11.15 5.49
C THR A 53 11.11 9.90 5.04
N HIS A 54 10.56 9.13 5.97
CA HIS A 54 9.81 7.90 5.68
C HIS A 54 8.28 8.05 5.78
N ARG A 55 7.76 9.28 5.67
CA ARG A 55 6.31 9.53 5.65
C ARG A 55 5.82 9.53 4.21
N LEU A 56 5.21 8.41 3.79
CA LEU A 56 4.60 8.30 2.46
C LEU A 56 3.24 9.03 2.38
N ALA A 57 2.31 8.73 3.29
CA ALA A 57 0.97 9.35 3.33
C ALA A 57 0.29 9.36 1.95
N GLU A 58 0.11 10.53 1.32
CA GLU A 58 -0.55 10.69 0.02
C GLU A 58 0.21 9.99 -1.13
N GLN A 59 1.52 9.82 -0.99
CA GLN A 59 2.38 9.17 -1.98
C GLN A 59 2.47 7.64 -1.80
N GLN A 60 1.78 7.08 -0.80
CA GLN A 60 1.92 5.65 -0.49
C GLN A 60 1.53 4.77 -1.67
N PHE A 61 0.41 5.05 -2.33
CA PHE A 61 -0.06 4.19 -3.42
C PHE A 61 0.77 4.33 -4.70
N GLU A 62 1.40 5.49 -4.94
CA GLU A 62 2.38 5.64 -6.02
C GLU A 62 3.61 4.76 -5.77
N TYR A 63 4.09 4.73 -4.52
CA TYR A 63 5.20 3.86 -4.12
C TYR A 63 4.81 2.38 -4.14
N ASP A 64 3.61 2.03 -3.68
CA ASP A 64 3.10 0.66 -3.71
C ASP A 64 2.94 0.18 -5.17
N ASP A 65 2.38 1.00 -6.06
CA ASP A 65 2.24 0.67 -7.49
C ASP A 65 3.60 0.51 -8.18
N TRP A 66 4.60 1.32 -7.81
CA TRP A 66 5.98 1.16 -8.26
C TRP A 66 6.58 -0.19 -7.79
N LEU A 67 6.44 -0.54 -6.52
CA LEU A 67 6.88 -1.85 -5.99
C LEU A 67 6.14 -3.01 -6.67
N ALA A 68 4.86 -2.84 -6.98
CA ALA A 68 4.08 -3.84 -7.68
C ALA A 68 4.65 -4.10 -9.08
N ALA A 69 4.91 -3.04 -9.84
CA ALA A 69 5.55 -3.15 -11.15
C ALA A 69 6.92 -3.85 -11.09
N GLU A 70 7.77 -3.45 -10.14
CA GLU A 70 9.11 -4.03 -9.95
C GLU A 70 9.10 -5.50 -9.48
N SER A 71 8.02 -5.93 -8.82
CA SER A 71 7.86 -7.30 -8.33
C SER A 71 7.02 -8.20 -9.25
N GLY A 72 6.49 -7.66 -10.36
CA GLY A 72 5.56 -8.36 -11.24
C GLY A 72 4.19 -8.65 -10.60
N SER A 73 3.79 -7.84 -9.61
CA SER A 73 2.47 -7.89 -8.97
C SER A 73 1.49 -6.94 -9.67
N PRO A 74 0.17 -7.18 -9.59
CA PRO A 74 -0.82 -6.20 -10.03
C PRO A 74 -0.73 -4.93 -9.16
N PRO A 75 -1.06 -3.74 -9.72
CA PRO A 75 -1.14 -2.50 -8.95
C PRO A 75 -2.21 -2.60 -7.85
N VAL A 76 -2.11 -1.72 -6.85
CA VAL A 76 -3.09 -1.66 -5.76
C VAL A 76 -4.48 -1.33 -6.32
N GLU A 77 -5.50 -1.99 -5.80
CA GLU A 77 -6.88 -1.88 -6.27
C GLU A 77 -7.43 -0.46 -6.03
N GLU A 78 -8.14 0.09 -7.02
CA GLU A 78 -8.64 1.48 -6.94
C GLU A 78 -9.65 1.69 -5.79
N TRP A 79 -10.45 0.68 -5.46
CA TRP A 79 -11.37 0.75 -4.32
C TRP A 79 -10.60 0.93 -3.00
N ARG A 80 -9.43 0.29 -2.87
CA ARG A 80 -8.58 0.34 -1.66
C ARG A 80 -7.96 1.72 -1.50
N LYS A 81 -7.49 2.32 -2.60
CA LYS A 81 -6.96 3.69 -2.63
C LYS A 81 -8.03 4.68 -2.18
N LYS A 82 -9.23 4.59 -2.76
CA LYS A 82 -10.37 5.45 -2.43
C LYS A 82 -10.80 5.31 -0.95
N MET A 83 -10.87 4.08 -0.45
CA MET A 83 -11.28 3.79 0.94
C MET A 83 -10.29 4.38 1.96
N TYR A 84 -8.98 4.37 1.66
CA TYR A 84 -7.97 5.04 2.49
C TYR A 84 -8.20 6.55 2.60
N PHE A 85 -8.46 7.22 1.47
CA PHE A 85 -8.73 8.65 1.46
C PHE A 85 -10.05 9.00 2.15
N ALA A 86 -11.12 8.24 1.89
CA ALA A 86 -12.42 8.40 2.52
C ALA A 86 -12.32 8.24 4.05
N THR A 87 -11.68 7.17 4.53
CA THR A 87 -11.41 6.97 5.96
C THR A 87 -10.59 8.10 6.55
N GLY A 88 -9.58 8.57 5.81
CA GLY A 88 -8.75 9.71 6.19
C GLY A 88 -9.54 11.02 6.34
N ALA A 89 -10.51 11.26 5.46
CA ALA A 89 -11.42 12.41 5.51
C ALA A 89 -12.43 12.28 6.65
N ASN A 90 -13.09 11.12 6.79
CA ASN A 90 -14.05 10.85 7.85
C ASN A 90 -13.43 11.02 9.24
N ARG A 91 -12.21 10.51 9.45
CA ARG A 91 -11.48 10.70 10.72
C ARG A 91 -11.18 12.18 11.02
N LYS A 92 -10.99 13.02 10.00
CA LYS A 92 -10.79 14.48 10.20
C LYS A 92 -12.11 15.19 10.54
N ILE A 93 -13.20 14.80 9.89
CA ILE A 93 -14.52 15.44 10.02
C ILE A 93 -15.21 14.99 11.32
N ARG A 94 -15.19 13.69 11.61
CA ARG A 94 -15.89 13.04 12.72
C ARG A 94 -14.97 12.05 13.46
N PRO A 95 -13.95 12.54 14.19
CA PRO A 95 -12.92 11.69 14.81
C PRO A 95 -13.46 10.64 15.80
N GLU A 96 -14.60 10.92 16.45
CA GLU A 96 -15.22 10.02 17.43
C GLU A 96 -16.12 8.96 16.78
N THR A 97 -16.79 9.27 15.66
CA THR A 97 -17.81 8.39 15.06
C THR A 97 -17.41 7.79 13.72
N TYR A 98 -16.25 8.14 13.13
CA TYR A 98 -15.87 7.64 11.80
C TYR A 98 -15.73 6.11 11.69
N ARG A 99 -15.63 5.40 12.82
CA ARG A 99 -15.57 3.94 12.86
C ARG A 99 -16.95 3.28 12.78
N ASP A 100 -17.99 4.03 13.12
CA ASP A 100 -19.37 3.56 13.18
C ASP A 100 -20.23 4.21 12.07
N GLU A 101 -19.77 5.34 11.49
CA GLU A 101 -20.47 6.11 10.46
C GLU A 101 -19.56 6.37 9.25
N TRP A 102 -19.96 5.88 8.08
CA TRP A 102 -19.31 6.06 6.77
C TRP A 102 -20.34 6.28 5.65
N ASP A 103 -19.89 6.67 4.46
CA ASP A 103 -20.72 6.96 3.28
C ASP A 103 -20.01 6.48 2.01
N ASP A 104 -19.39 5.30 2.11
CA ASP A 104 -18.58 4.66 1.08
C ASP A 104 -18.96 3.19 0.88
N ASP A 105 -20.25 2.86 1.06
CA ASP A 105 -20.81 1.51 0.86
C ASP A 105 -20.52 0.95 -0.55
N GLU A 106 -20.47 1.81 -1.58
CA GLU A 106 -20.07 1.43 -2.93
C GLU A 106 -18.64 0.86 -2.98
N LEU A 107 -17.71 1.39 -2.18
CA LEU A 107 -16.33 0.87 -2.11
C LEU A 107 -16.27 -0.47 -1.38
N ILE A 108 -17.15 -0.67 -0.39
CA ILE A 108 -17.28 -1.96 0.31
C ILE A 108 -17.77 -3.03 -0.67
N LEU A 109 -18.76 -2.71 -1.51
CA LEU A 109 -19.25 -3.62 -2.55
C LEU A 109 -18.16 -3.98 -3.56
N GLN A 110 -17.40 -2.99 -4.06
CA GLN A 110 -16.27 -3.23 -4.97
C GLN A 110 -15.19 -4.13 -4.34
N ALA A 111 -14.89 -3.91 -3.06
CA ALA A 111 -13.96 -4.77 -2.33
C ALA A 111 -14.47 -6.21 -2.22
N HIS A 112 -15.75 -6.38 -1.89
CA HIS A 112 -16.37 -7.70 -1.77
C HIS A 112 -16.37 -8.45 -3.10
N GLU A 113 -16.71 -7.78 -4.20
CA GLU A 113 -16.66 -8.34 -5.55
C GLU A 113 -15.25 -8.81 -5.92
N ASP A 114 -14.23 -7.97 -5.66
CA ASP A 114 -12.83 -8.34 -5.87
C ASP A 114 -12.42 -9.55 -5.01
N PHE A 115 -12.87 -9.63 -3.75
CA PHE A 115 -12.53 -10.75 -2.87
C PHE A 115 -13.12 -12.10 -3.31
N LEU A 116 -14.19 -12.11 -4.12
CA LEU A 116 -14.75 -13.35 -4.64
C LEU A 116 -13.74 -14.15 -5.46
N GLN A 117 -12.74 -13.51 -6.07
CA GLN A 117 -11.70 -14.19 -6.84
C GLN A 117 -10.79 -15.09 -5.98
N TYR A 118 -10.74 -14.84 -4.67
CA TYR A 118 -9.91 -15.59 -3.72
C TYR A 118 -10.69 -16.65 -2.94
N LEU A 119 -12.01 -16.70 -3.10
CA LEU A 119 -12.81 -17.75 -2.48
C LEU A 119 -12.59 -19.08 -3.21
N PRO A 120 -12.44 -20.19 -2.48
CA PRO A 120 -12.38 -21.50 -3.11
C PRO A 120 -13.68 -21.73 -3.89
N THR A 121 -13.55 -22.08 -5.17
CA THR A 121 -14.66 -22.66 -5.93
C THR A 121 -15.26 -23.80 -5.09
N GLN A 122 -16.58 -23.80 -4.90
CA GLN A 122 -17.26 -24.76 -4.02
C GLN A 122 -16.70 -26.18 -4.22
N GLY A 123 -15.96 -26.69 -3.23
CA GLY A 123 -15.22 -27.94 -3.37
C GLY A 123 -14.11 -28.23 -2.34
N SER A 124 -13.67 -27.27 -1.53
CA SER A 124 -12.76 -27.55 -0.39
C SER A 124 -13.53 -27.56 0.94
N PRO A 125 -13.41 -28.60 1.78
CA PRO A 125 -14.14 -28.68 3.04
C PRO A 125 -13.59 -27.64 4.02
N LEU A 126 -14.41 -26.66 4.35
CA LEU A 126 -14.14 -25.73 5.44
C LEU A 126 -14.13 -26.52 6.75
N ILE A 127 -13.02 -26.43 7.49
CA ILE A 127 -12.96 -26.86 8.88
C ILE A 127 -13.92 -25.94 9.65
N ALA A 128 -15.00 -26.52 10.16
CA ALA A 128 -15.96 -25.80 10.98
C ALA A 128 -15.28 -25.27 12.26
N PRO A 129 -15.57 -24.04 12.71
CA PRO A 129 -15.07 -23.57 13.98
C PRO A 129 -15.75 -24.35 15.11
N ALA A 130 -14.93 -24.86 16.03
CA ALA A 130 -15.42 -25.47 17.26
C ALA A 130 -16.12 -24.41 18.11
N LEU A 131 -17.34 -24.75 18.56
CA LEU A 131 -18.06 -24.05 19.64
C LEU A 131 -17.38 -24.28 20.99
#